data_AF-A0A3M1BCP0-F1
#
_entry.id   AF-A0A3M1BCP0-F1
#
_cell.length_a   1.000
_cell.length_b   1.000
_cell.length_c   1.000
_cell.angle_alpha   90.00
_cell.angle_beta   90.00
_cell.angle_gamma   90.00
#
_symmetry.space_group_name_H-M   'P 1'
#
loop_
_entity.id
_entity.type
_entity.pdbx_description
1 polymer ?
#
loop_
_entity_poly.entity_id
_entity_poly.type
_entity_poly.pdbx_seq_one_letter_code
_entity_poly.pdbx_strand_id
1 'polypeptide(L)'
;GSSGLFESAMGSTFPKRGNYEFIKKKTEDTFYDPKVATKELVDEVFDIVNDRNKGIRVIVTAKSAVRQNLRDKLHLIKAPTLLIWGREDKVTPAFVAEEFHKLLENSRLHFIEKCGHAPMMEHPDQFNEILESFLKEVSAASENKQVNT
;
A
#
# COMPACT_ATOMS: atom_id res chain seq x y z
N GLY A 1 -0.44 -1.28 2.43
CA GLY A 1 -0.78 -1.25 3.87
C GLY A 1 -0.52 -2.62 4.47
N SER A 2 0.06 -2.71 5.68
CA SER A 2 0.57 -3.96 6.24
C SER A 2 -0.46 -4.86 6.91
N SER A 3 -1.73 -4.45 7.05
CA SER A 3 -2.81 -5.25 7.68
C SER A 3 -2.41 -5.92 9.02
N GLY A 4 -1.62 -5.21 9.83
CA GLY A 4 -1.10 -5.70 11.11
C GLY A 4 0.09 -6.68 11.03
N LEU A 5 0.56 -7.07 9.83
CA LEU A 5 1.76 -7.90 9.65
C LEU A 5 3.06 -7.16 9.92
N PHE A 6 3.02 -5.84 9.85
CA PHE A 6 4.15 -4.99 10.15
C PHE A 6 3.67 -3.73 10.82
N GLU A 7 4.16 -3.55 12.04
CA GLU A 7 4.00 -2.34 12.82
C GLU A 7 5.38 -1.67 12.94
N SER A 8 5.91 -1.15 11.83
CA SER A 8 6.61 0.12 11.99
C SER A 8 5.52 1.06 12.43
N ALA A 9 5.54 1.43 13.71
CA ALA A 9 4.82 2.61 14.12
C ALA A 9 5.18 3.67 13.08
N MET A 10 4.18 4.13 12.32
CA MET A 10 4.22 5.46 11.76
C MET A 10 4.43 6.36 12.99
N GLY A 11 5.71 6.60 13.31
CA GLY A 11 6.21 6.45 14.69
C GLY A 11 5.40 7.21 15.70
N SER A 12 4.83 6.53 16.71
CA SER A 12 4.44 7.02 18.07
C SER A 12 3.94 8.47 18.24
N THR A 13 3.53 9.13 17.17
CA THR A 13 3.30 10.57 17.09
C THR A 13 2.11 10.71 16.18
N PHE A 14 0.93 10.81 16.81
CA PHE A 14 -0.29 11.22 16.16
C PHE A 14 -0.02 12.39 15.21
N PRO A 15 -0.72 12.48 14.06
CA PRO A 15 -0.57 13.60 13.16
C PRO A 15 -0.64 14.90 13.98
N LYS A 16 0.47 15.64 14.03
CA LYS A 16 0.56 16.89 14.77
C LYS A 16 -0.21 17.93 13.99
N ARG A 17 -1.53 18.02 14.25
CA ARG A 17 -2.39 19.06 13.68
C ARG A 17 -1.72 20.42 13.76
N GLY A 18 -1.81 21.19 12.68
CA GLY A 18 -1.16 22.49 12.55
C GLY A 18 0.35 22.47 12.27
N ASN A 19 1.03 21.32 12.22
CA ASN A 19 2.45 21.25 11.90
C ASN A 19 2.68 20.86 10.44
N TYR A 20 2.80 21.85 9.57
CA TYR A 20 2.98 21.65 8.13
C TYR A 20 4.28 20.91 7.79
N GLU A 21 5.41 21.29 8.40
CA GLU A 21 6.71 20.64 8.15
C GLU A 21 6.72 19.15 8.52
N PHE A 22 6.01 18.79 9.59
CA PHE A 22 5.82 17.38 9.95
C PHE A 22 5.01 16.63 8.89
N ILE A 23 3.92 17.23 8.39
CA ILE A 23 3.09 16.63 7.34
C ILE A 23 3.89 16.51 6.04
N LYS A 24 4.56 17.58 5.61
CA LYS A 24 5.44 17.58 4.44
C LYS A 24 6.44 16.43 4.49
N LYS A 25 7.20 16.34 5.58
CA LYS A 25 8.19 15.26 5.76
C LYS A 25 7.56 13.87 5.69
N LYS A 26 6.38 13.70 6.27
CA LYS A 26 5.66 12.40 6.23
C LYS A 26 5.12 12.06 4.86
N THR A 27 4.65 13.04 4.11
CA THR A 27 4.27 12.87 2.71
C THR A 27 5.50 12.50 1.87
N GLU A 28 6.62 13.19 2.03
CA GLU A 28 7.89 12.88 1.35
C GLU A 28 8.39 11.45 1.68
N ASP A 29 8.30 11.01 2.94
CA ASP A 29 8.70 9.67 3.39
C ASP A 29 7.91 8.53 2.69
N THR A 30 6.77 8.85 2.06
CA THR A 30 5.93 7.88 1.33
C THR A 30 6.56 7.50 -0.02
N PHE A 31 7.41 8.33 -0.59
CA PHE A 31 7.97 8.15 -1.93
C PHE A 31 9.48 7.85 -1.89
N TYR A 32 9.99 7.23 -2.95
CA TYR A 32 11.43 7.09 -3.17
C TYR A 32 12.06 8.44 -3.51
N ASP A 33 11.49 9.17 -4.48
CA ASP A 33 11.87 10.56 -4.78
C ASP A 33 10.94 11.54 -4.03
N PRO A 34 11.44 12.30 -3.04
CA PRO A 34 10.65 13.28 -2.30
C PRO A 34 9.95 14.32 -3.19
N LYS A 35 10.45 14.57 -4.41
CA LYS A 35 9.85 15.53 -5.35
C LYS A 35 8.46 15.13 -5.83
N VAL A 36 8.11 13.84 -5.72
CA VAL A 36 6.75 13.34 -6.00
C VAL A 36 5.74 13.92 -5.00
N ALA A 37 6.17 14.24 -3.78
CA ALA A 37 5.38 14.98 -2.79
C ALA A 37 5.33 16.47 -3.15
N THR A 38 4.59 16.82 -4.21
CA THR A 38 4.43 18.21 -4.63
C THR A 38 3.79 19.06 -3.54
N LYS A 39 3.95 20.38 -3.63
CA LYS A 39 3.35 21.31 -2.66
C LYS A 39 1.83 21.11 -2.58
N GLU A 40 1.18 20.94 -3.72
CA GLU A 40 -0.26 20.74 -3.82
C GLU A 40 -0.70 19.48 -3.09
N LEU A 41 0.04 18.38 -3.23
CA LEU A 41 -0.23 17.14 -2.51
C LEU A 41 -0.02 17.31 -1.00
N VAL A 42 1.05 18.01 -0.59
CA VAL A 42 1.32 18.28 0.84
C VAL A 42 0.22 19.17 1.45
N ASP A 43 -0.21 20.22 0.74
CA ASP A 43 -1.31 21.09 1.15
C ASP A 43 -2.61 20.27 1.32
N GLU A 44 -2.93 19.41 0.37
CA GLU A 44 -4.13 18.55 0.43
C GLU A 44 -4.09 17.61 1.66
N VAL A 45 -2.96 16.96 1.90
CA VAL A 45 -2.78 16.09 3.08
C VAL A 45 -2.88 16.91 4.37
N PHE A 46 -2.32 18.12 4.40
CA PHE A 46 -2.40 19.02 5.55
C PHE A 46 -3.85 19.41 5.85
N ASP A 47 -4.63 19.77 4.83
CA ASP A 47 -6.04 20.14 4.98
C ASP A 47 -6.88 18.96 5.48
N ILE A 48 -6.66 17.76 4.96
CA ILE A 48 -7.35 16.53 5.40
C ILE A 48 -7.10 16.26 6.89
N VAL A 49 -5.85 16.41 7.35
CA VAL A 49 -5.47 16.15 8.75
C VAL A 49 -6.04 17.21 9.70
N ASN A 50 -6.14 18.46 9.25
CA ASN A 50 -6.65 19.57 10.04
C ASN A 50 -8.18 19.68 10.03
N ASP A 51 -8.86 19.12 9.03
CA ASP A 51 -10.31 18.95 9.07
C ASP A 51 -10.71 17.98 10.20
N ARG A 52 -11.59 18.44 11.09
CA ARG A 52 -12.00 17.68 12.28
C ARG A 52 -12.65 16.34 11.90
N ASN A 53 -13.52 16.32 10.90
CA ASN A 53 -14.30 15.15 10.50
C ASN A 53 -13.44 14.17 9.69
N LYS A 54 -12.67 14.68 8.71
CA LYS A 54 -11.77 13.86 7.90
C LYS A 54 -10.64 13.29 8.75
N GLY A 55 -10.03 14.09 9.64
CA GLY A 55 -8.99 13.63 10.55
C GLY A 55 -9.46 12.52 11.50
N ILE A 56 -10.67 12.59 12.04
CA ILE A 56 -11.25 11.50 12.84
C ILE A 56 -11.36 10.21 12.00
N ARG A 57 -11.81 10.29 10.75
CA ARG A 57 -11.91 9.12 9.86
C ARG A 57 -10.54 8.52 9.58
N VAL A 58 -9.53 9.34 9.29
CA VAL A 58 -8.14 8.87 9.11
C VAL A 58 -7.65 8.13 10.34
N ILE A 59 -7.89 8.66 11.55
CA ILE A 59 -7.50 8.01 12.81
C ILE A 59 -8.22 6.68 13.00
N VAL A 60 -9.54 6.62 12.73
CA VAL A 60 -10.32 5.39 12.86
C VAL A 60 -9.82 4.33 11.88
N THR A 61 -9.57 4.69 10.62
CA THR A 61 -9.02 3.78 9.61
C THR A 61 -7.65 3.26 10.00
N ALA A 62 -6.74 4.14 10.44
CA ALA A 62 -5.41 3.75 10.89
C ALA A 62 -5.47 2.79 12.11
N LYS A 63 -6.32 3.09 13.10
CA LYS A 63 -6.50 2.22 14.27
C LYS A 63 -7.09 0.85 13.91
N SER A 64 -8.01 0.80 12.95
CA SER A 64 -8.58 -0.48 12.48
C SER A 64 -7.55 -1.35 11.78
N ALA A 65 -6.66 -0.75 10.98
CA ALA A 65 -5.58 -1.47 10.31
C ALA A 65 -4.54 -2.07 11.29
N VAL A 66 -4.34 -1.44 12.44
CA VAL A 66 -3.46 -1.94 13.53
C VAL A 66 -4.15 -3.03 14.34
N ARG A 67 -5.43 -2.88 14.67
CA ARG A 67 -6.15 -3.81 15.57
C ARG A 67 -6.47 -5.16 14.94
N GLN A 68 -6.51 -5.26 13.62
CA GLN A 68 -6.87 -6.48 12.91
C GLN A 68 -5.61 -7.07 12.28
N ASN A 69 -4.81 -7.80 13.06
CA ASN A 69 -3.76 -8.62 12.49
C ASN A 69 -4.41 -9.75 11.68
N LEU A 70 -4.23 -9.70 10.36
CA LEU A 70 -4.82 -10.66 9.43
C LEU A 70 -3.86 -11.78 9.04
N ARG A 71 -2.66 -11.86 9.65
CA ARG A 71 -1.63 -12.88 9.35
C ARG A 71 -2.23 -14.28 9.28
N ASP A 72 -2.92 -14.68 10.34
CA ASP A 72 -3.49 -16.02 10.46
C ASP A 72 -4.73 -16.23 9.58
N LYS A 73 -5.20 -15.21 8.87
CA LYS A 73 -6.35 -15.29 7.96
C LYS A 73 -5.95 -15.22 6.49
N LEU A 74 -4.70 -14.87 6.16
CA LEU A 74 -4.26 -14.75 4.77
C LEU A 74 -4.40 -16.06 3.99
N HIS A 75 -4.16 -17.20 4.64
CA HIS A 75 -4.32 -18.53 4.03
C HIS A 75 -5.77 -18.83 3.58
N LEU A 76 -6.76 -18.09 4.09
CA LEU A 76 -8.16 -18.23 3.68
C LEU A 76 -8.43 -17.59 2.32
N ILE A 77 -7.54 -16.73 1.83
CA ILE A 77 -7.65 -16.11 0.50
C ILE A 77 -7.22 -17.14 -0.54
N LYS A 78 -8.20 -17.73 -1.23
CA LYS A 78 -7.97 -18.70 -2.31
C LYS A 78 -7.93 -18.07 -3.70
N ALA A 79 -8.39 -16.82 -3.84
CA ALA A 79 -8.37 -16.10 -5.10
C ALA A 79 -6.92 -15.83 -5.57
N PRO A 80 -6.63 -15.84 -6.88
CA PRO A 80 -5.38 -15.33 -7.41
C PRO A 80 -5.14 -13.91 -6.89
N THR A 81 -3.96 -13.67 -6.33
CA THR A 81 -3.62 -12.40 -5.68
C THR A 81 -2.36 -11.82 -6.28
N LEU A 82 -2.38 -10.54 -6.62
CA LEU A 82 -1.22 -9.80 -7.08
C LEU A 82 -0.74 -8.84 -5.99
N LEU A 83 0.54 -8.92 -5.66
CA LEU A 83 1.25 -8.00 -4.79
C LEU A 83 2.23 -7.19 -5.66
N ILE A 84 2.02 -5.88 -5.77
CA ILE A 84 2.97 -4.95 -6.39
C ILE A 84 3.51 -4.05 -5.27
N TRP A 85 4.83 -3.99 -5.13
CA TRP A 85 5.47 -3.35 -4.00
C TRP A 85 6.70 -2.54 -4.43
N GLY A 86 6.94 -1.39 -3.80
CA GLY A 86 8.20 -0.67 -3.99
C GLY A 86 9.33 -1.31 -3.18
N ARG A 87 10.50 -1.44 -3.79
CA ARG A 87 11.67 -2.07 -3.16
C ARG A 87 12.19 -1.26 -1.98
N GLU A 88 12.07 0.06 -2.03
CA GLU A 88 12.54 1.01 -1.02
C GLU A 88 11.41 1.61 -0.17
N ASP A 89 10.26 0.92 -0.09
CA ASP A 89 9.14 1.33 0.75
C ASP A 89 9.56 1.45 2.22
N LYS A 90 9.57 2.68 2.76
CA LYS A 90 9.90 2.97 4.17
C LYS A 90 8.69 2.84 5.09
N VAL A 91 7.48 2.85 4.54
CA VAL A 91 6.21 2.77 5.28
C VAL A 91 5.87 1.31 5.56
N THR A 92 5.97 0.46 4.55
CA THR A 92 5.83 -1.00 4.64
C THR A 92 6.97 -1.71 3.91
N PRO A 93 8.11 -1.97 4.57
CA PRO A 93 9.32 -2.51 3.95
C PRO A 93 9.12 -3.80 3.16
N ALA A 94 9.99 -4.04 2.19
CA ALA A 94 9.91 -5.15 1.24
C ALA A 94 9.71 -6.53 1.90
N PHE A 95 10.33 -6.80 3.05
CA PHE A 95 10.16 -8.07 3.76
C PHE A 95 8.69 -8.35 4.14
N VAL A 96 7.88 -7.32 4.33
CA VAL A 96 6.45 -7.45 4.60
C VAL A 96 5.76 -8.05 3.40
N ALA A 97 6.07 -7.56 2.20
CA ALA A 97 5.54 -8.09 0.95
C ALA A 97 5.92 -9.57 0.76
N GLU A 98 7.17 -9.93 1.10
CA GLU A 98 7.64 -11.31 1.08
C GLU A 98 6.87 -12.20 2.07
N GLU A 99 6.59 -11.70 3.28
CA GLU A 99 5.77 -12.41 4.25
C GLU A 99 4.33 -12.60 3.76
N PHE A 100 3.71 -11.59 3.14
CA PHE A 100 2.41 -11.74 2.49
C PHE A 100 2.46 -12.81 1.40
N HIS A 101 3.49 -12.80 0.55
CA HIS A 101 3.65 -13.76 -0.53
C HIS A 101 3.79 -15.20 -0.01
N LYS A 102 4.52 -15.42 1.09
CA LYS A 102 4.63 -16.73 1.75
C LYS A 102 3.30 -17.22 2.31
N LEU A 103 2.47 -16.31 2.84
CA LEU A 103 1.21 -16.66 3.50
C LEU A 103 0.01 -16.78 2.55
N LEU A 104 0.11 -16.18 1.37
CA LEU A 104 -0.91 -16.23 0.32
C LEU A 104 -0.56 -17.33 -0.69
N GLU A 105 -1.28 -18.45 -0.62
CA GLU A 105 -1.03 -19.65 -1.44
C GLU A 105 -1.01 -19.38 -2.96
N ASN A 106 -1.88 -18.49 -3.45
CA ASN A 106 -2.03 -18.19 -4.87
C ASN A 106 -1.60 -16.75 -5.20
N SER A 107 -0.46 -16.32 -4.67
CA SER A 107 0.03 -14.95 -4.87
C SER A 107 1.20 -14.82 -5.84
N ARG A 108 1.32 -13.64 -6.44
CA ARG A 108 2.49 -13.18 -7.17
C ARG A 108 3.03 -11.94 -6.51
N LEU A 109 4.34 -11.83 -6.42
CA LEU A 109 5.00 -10.67 -5.87
C LEU A 109 5.90 -10.03 -6.92
N HIS A 110 5.64 -8.76 -7.22
CA HIS A 110 6.45 -7.92 -8.07
C HIS A 110 7.02 -6.76 -7.27
N PHE A 111 8.35 -6.64 -7.27
CA PHE A 111 9.02 -5.44 -6.78
C PHE A 111 9.29 -4.47 -7.92
N ILE A 112 9.06 -3.19 -7.65
CA ILE A 112 9.51 -2.08 -8.48
C ILE A 112 10.73 -1.46 -7.80
N GLU A 113 11.87 -1.45 -8.50
CA GLU A 113 13.11 -0.85 -8.02
C GLU A 113 13.03 0.68 -8.06
N LYS A 114 13.73 1.37 -7.14
CA LYS A 114 13.67 2.84 -6.99
C LYS A 114 12.24 3.34 -6.79
N CYS A 115 11.50 2.67 -5.92
CA CYS A 115 10.09 2.94 -5.64
C CYS A 115 9.80 2.83 -4.15
N GLY A 116 9.08 3.81 -3.61
CA GLY A 116 8.62 3.85 -2.23
C GLY A 116 7.28 3.14 -2.04
N HIS A 117 6.42 3.73 -1.22
CA HIS A 117 5.15 3.14 -0.80
C HIS A 117 4.06 3.16 -1.87
N ALA A 118 4.17 4.04 -2.88
CA ALA A 118 3.12 4.27 -3.86
C ALA A 118 3.56 3.94 -5.30
N PRO A 119 3.76 2.65 -5.65
CA PRO A 119 4.12 2.21 -7.00
C PRO A 119 3.28 2.81 -8.12
N MET A 120 1.96 2.91 -7.91
CA MET A 120 1.01 3.46 -8.88
C MET A 120 1.20 4.96 -9.15
N MET A 121 1.83 5.69 -8.23
CA MET A 121 2.13 7.12 -8.39
C MET A 121 3.55 7.35 -8.90
N GLU A 122 4.51 6.53 -8.47
CA GLU A 122 5.92 6.72 -8.80
C GLU A 122 6.31 6.12 -10.15
N HIS A 123 5.76 4.95 -10.50
CA HIS A 123 6.03 4.23 -11.74
C HIS A 123 4.72 3.76 -12.38
N PRO A 124 3.82 4.68 -12.79
CA PRO A 124 2.48 4.35 -13.24
C PRO A 124 2.47 3.39 -14.44
N ASP A 125 3.37 3.58 -15.41
CA ASP A 125 3.43 2.74 -16.61
C ASP A 125 3.81 1.29 -16.25
N GLN A 126 4.86 1.10 -15.46
CA GLN A 126 5.30 -0.23 -15.01
C GLN A 126 4.25 -0.88 -14.10
N PHE A 127 3.63 -0.11 -13.20
CA PHE A 127 2.55 -0.60 -12.36
C PHE A 127 1.37 -1.10 -13.20
N ASN A 128 0.94 -0.31 -14.18
CA ASN A 128 -0.18 -0.65 -15.06
C ASN A 128 0.13 -1.85 -15.95
N GLU A 129 1.36 -1.98 -16.46
CA GLU A 129 1.78 -3.15 -17.24
C GLU A 129 1.68 -4.44 -16.42
N ILE A 130 2.21 -4.44 -15.19
CA ILE A 130 2.14 -5.59 -14.28
C ILE A 130 0.68 -5.94 -13.96
N LEU A 131 -0.13 -4.93 -13.66
CA LEU A 131 -1.55 -5.09 -13.35
C LEU A 131 -2.33 -5.67 -14.54
N GLU A 132 -2.19 -5.11 -15.73
CA GLU A 132 -2.86 -5.58 -16.93
C GLU A 132 -2.48 -7.01 -17.30
N SER A 133 -1.19 -7.34 -17.20
CA SER A 133 -0.69 -8.70 -17.44
C SER A 133 -1.37 -9.71 -16.52
N PHE A 134 -1.44 -9.40 -15.22
CA PHE A 134 -2.13 -10.24 -14.25
C PHE A 134 -3.64 -10.39 -14.53
N LEU A 135 -4.32 -9.29 -14.86
CA LEU A 135 -5.76 -9.31 -15.16
C LEU A 135 -6.09 -10.15 -16.40
N LYS A 136 -5.25 -10.06 -17.45
CA LYS A 136 -5.39 -10.87 -18.66
C LYS A 136 -5.24 -12.36 -18.34
N GLU A 137 -4.26 -12.71 -17.52
CA GLU A 137 -4.06 -14.11 -17.13
C GLU A 137 -5.22 -14.67 -16.31
N VAL A 138 -5.69 -13.93 -15.31
CA VAL A 138 -6.80 -14.38 -14.44
C VAL A 138 -8.10 -14.52 -15.25
N SER A 139 -8.33 -13.64 -16.22
CA SER A 139 -9.48 -13.73 -17.14
C SER A 139 -9.40 -14.99 -18.01
N ALA A 140 -8.25 -15.23 -18.65
CA ALA A 140 -8.05 -16.42 -19.50
C ALA A 140 -8.17 -17.74 -18.71
N ALA A 141 -7.67 -17.78 -17.47
CA ALA A 141 -7.82 -18.95 -16.59
C ALA A 141 -9.28 -19.20 -16.16
N SER A 142 -10.09 -18.15 -16.08
CA SER A 142 -11.51 -18.24 -15.75
C SER A 142 -12.34 -18.76 -16.94
N GLU A 143 -12.03 -18.32 -18.16
CA GLU A 143 -12.66 -18.78 -19.39
C GLU A 143 -12.37 -20.27 -19.66
N ASN A 144 -11.12 -20.70 -19.50
CA ASN A 144 -10.74 -22.11 -19.68
C ASN A 144 -11.38 -23.06 -18.66
N LYS A 145 -11.79 -22.58 -17.49
CA LYS A 145 -12.54 -23.37 -16.50
C LYS A 145 -14.02 -23.54 -16.87
N GLN A 146 -14.62 -22.59 -17.59
CA GLN A 146 -16.03 -22.68 -18.03
C GLN A 146 -16.21 -23.56 -19.26
N VAL A 147 -15.19 -23.68 -20.12
CA VAL A 147 -15.27 -24.51 -21.35
C VAL A 147 -15.10 -26.00 -21.05
N ASN A 148 -14.51 -26.36 -19.91
CA ASN A 148 -14.21 -27.75 -19.52
C ASN A 148 -15.15 -28.32 -18.44
N THR A 149 -16.28 -27.65 -18.17
CA THR A 149 -17.36 -28.08 -17.26
C THR A 149 -18.67 -28.15 -18.02
#